data_AF-C8WVP8-F1
#
_entry.id   AF-C8WVP8-F1
#
_cell.length_a   1.000
_cell.length_b   1.000
_cell.length_c   1.000
_cell.angle_alpha   90.00
_cell.angle_beta   90.00
_cell.angle_gamma   90.00
#
_symmetry.space_group_name_H-M   'P 1'
#
loop_
_entity.id
_entity.type
_entity.pdbx_description
1 polymer ?
#
loop_
_entity_poly.entity_id
_entity_poly.type
_entity_poly.pdbx_seq_one_letter_code
_entity_poly.pdbx_strand_id
1 'polypeptide(L)'
;MSFEQTLLQEWVRQMLKNARRHQRKRARQPSNDYERGAVNAYYEMLKSLRNTLETFGQDFRAYGLDVDLEEELLSLRRAGRRGPRRSIRDVAGAWKEHEQEVREELKEILGREW
;
A
#
# COMPACT_ATOMS: atom_id res chain seq x y z
N MET A 1 6.83 -8.64 22.74
CA MET A 1 6.78 -8.34 21.29
C MET A 1 7.94 -9.11 20.65
N SER A 2 7.69 -9.88 19.59
CA SER A 2 8.75 -10.68 18.97
C SER A 2 9.69 -9.81 18.12
N PHE A 3 10.85 -10.35 17.75
CA PHE A 3 11.78 -9.66 16.86
C PHE A 3 11.15 -9.40 15.48
N GLU A 4 10.42 -10.39 14.95
CA GLU A 4 9.69 -10.31 13.68
C GLU A 4 8.60 -9.23 13.72
N GLN A 5 7.87 -9.13 14.84
CA GLN A 5 6.88 -8.07 15.03
C GLN A 5 7.52 -6.68 15.01
N THR A 6 8.67 -6.53 15.69
CA THR A 6 9.42 -5.27 15.74
C THR A 6 9.92 -4.88 14.35
N LEU A 7 10.45 -5.84 13.60
CA LEU A 7 10.94 -5.63 12.24
C LEU A 7 9.81 -5.23 11.29
N LEU A 8 8.65 -5.90 11.37
CA LEU A 8 7.50 -5.57 10.54
C LEU A 8 6.91 -4.20 10.88
N GLN A 9 6.86 -3.85 12.17
CA GLN A 9 6.41 -2.53 12.62
C GLN A 9 7.33 -1.41 12.10
N GLU A 10 8.65 -1.59 12.17
CA GLU A 10 9.61 -0.61 11.64
C GLU A 10 9.51 -0.51 10.11
N TRP A 11 9.28 -1.63 9.42
CA TRP A 11 9.02 -1.62 7.97
C TRP A 11 7.75 -0.82 7.62
N VAL A 12 6.63 -1.07 8.29
CA VAL A 12 5.38 -0.29 8.12
C VAL A 12 5.63 1.21 8.34
N ARG A 13 6.36 1.56 9.40
CA ARG A 13 6.70 2.95 9.70
C ARG A 13 7.49 3.61 8.56
N GLN A 14 8.47 2.91 7.98
CA GLN A 14 9.25 3.42 6.86
C GLN A 14 8.41 3.55 5.59
N MET A 15 7.56 2.59 5.31
CA MET A 15 6.64 2.61 4.16
C MET A 15 5.69 3.81 4.24
N LEU A 16 5.06 4.06 5.40
CA LEU A 16 4.21 5.23 5.63
C LEU A 16 4.99 6.54 5.49
N LYS A 17 6.21 6.61 6.02
CA LYS A 17 7.09 7.78 5.88
C LYS A 17 7.41 8.08 4.42
N ASN A 18 7.71 7.04 3.63
CA ASN A 18 8.00 7.17 2.21
C ASN A 18 6.75 7.57 1.42
N ALA A 19 5.61 6.93 1.66
CA ALA A 19 4.32 7.28 1.06
C ALA A 19 4.02 8.77 1.23
N ARG A 20 4.09 9.26 2.47
CA ARG A 20 3.87 10.67 2.82
C ARG A 20 4.90 11.61 2.21
N ARG A 21 6.16 11.18 2.04
CA ARG A 21 7.20 11.97 1.36
C ARG A 21 6.87 12.15 -0.12
N HIS A 22 6.54 11.06 -0.82
CA HIS A 22 6.13 11.11 -2.22
C HIS A 22 4.82 11.90 -2.40
N GLN A 23 3.90 11.78 -1.46
CA GLN A 23 2.67 12.57 -1.41
C GLN A 23 2.93 14.08 -1.35
N ARG A 24 3.84 14.53 -0.48
CA ARG A 24 4.25 15.94 -0.38
C ARG A 24 4.92 16.43 -1.66
N LYS A 25 5.74 15.59 -2.31
CA LYS A 25 6.39 15.94 -3.59
C LYS A 25 5.37 16.03 -4.73
N ARG A 26 4.45 15.07 -4.84
CA ARG A 26 3.32 15.11 -5.78
C ARG A 26 2.47 16.36 -5.60
N ALA A 27 2.19 16.77 -4.36
CA ALA A 27 1.43 17.99 -4.09
C ALA A 27 2.13 19.25 -4.66
N ARG A 28 3.47 19.27 -4.67
CA ARG A 28 4.28 20.35 -5.28
C ARG A 28 4.45 20.19 -6.79
N GLN A 29 4.36 18.97 -7.31
CA GLN A 29 4.55 18.64 -8.72
C GLN A 29 3.46 17.66 -9.23
N PRO A 30 2.21 18.13 -9.44
CA PRO A 30 1.08 17.23 -9.75
C PRO A 30 1.19 16.47 -11.07
N SER A 31 1.98 16.99 -12.01
CA SER A 31 2.31 16.37 -13.30
C SER A 31 3.42 15.32 -13.22
N ASN A 32 4.06 15.14 -12.06
CA ASN A 32 5.11 14.15 -11.89
C ASN A 32 4.49 12.76 -11.70
N ASP A 33 4.42 11.99 -12.79
CA ASP A 33 3.83 10.65 -12.81
C ASP A 33 4.60 9.64 -11.94
N TYR A 34 5.91 9.83 -11.74
CA TYR A 34 6.71 9.00 -10.83
C TYR A 34 6.23 9.17 -9.38
N GLU A 35 6.06 10.41 -8.92
CA GLU A 35 5.59 10.69 -7.56
C GLU A 35 4.16 10.18 -7.35
N ARG A 36 3.32 10.22 -8.39
CA ARG A 36 1.97 9.64 -8.37
C ARG A 36 2.01 8.10 -8.28
N GLY A 37 2.83 7.45 -9.10
CA GLY A 37 3.00 6.00 -9.08
C GLY A 37 3.53 5.51 -7.74
N ALA A 38 4.54 6.18 -7.18
CA ALA A 38 5.11 5.85 -5.89
C ALA A 38 4.09 5.92 -4.74
N VAL A 39 3.29 7.00 -4.67
CA VAL A 39 2.22 7.12 -3.66
C VAL A 39 1.25 5.94 -3.74
N ASN A 40 0.77 5.62 -4.94
CA ASN A 40 -0.16 4.51 -5.14
C ASN A 40 0.48 3.17 -4.71
N ALA A 41 1.71 2.90 -5.14
CA ALA A 41 2.42 1.66 -4.80
C ALA A 41 2.58 1.49 -3.28
N TYR A 42 3.02 2.52 -2.56
CA TYR A 42 3.18 2.43 -1.11
C TYR A 42 1.85 2.16 -0.39
N TYR A 43 0.78 2.86 -0.77
CA TYR A 43 -0.52 2.69 -0.10
C TYR A 43 -1.17 1.34 -0.43
N GLU A 44 -1.04 0.83 -1.67
CA GLU A 44 -1.51 -0.51 -2.00
C GLU A 44 -0.73 -1.59 -1.24
N MET A 45 0.60 -1.49 -1.14
CA MET A 45 1.40 -2.42 -0.32
C MET A 45 0.97 -2.44 1.15
N LEU A 46 0.73 -1.27 1.74
CA LEU A 46 0.26 -1.16 3.12
C LEU A 46 -1.14 -1.75 3.29
N LYS A 47 -2.02 -1.58 2.30
CA LYS A 47 -3.38 -2.14 2.29
C LYS A 47 -3.35 -3.66 2.16
N SER A 48 -2.54 -4.21 1.24
CA SER A 48 -2.37 -5.66 1.10
C SER A 48 -1.81 -6.26 2.39
N LEU A 49 -0.81 -5.64 3.02
CA LEU A 49 -0.31 -6.11 4.33
C LEU A 49 -1.42 -6.11 5.39
N ARG A 50 -2.20 -5.02 5.50
CA ARG A 50 -3.32 -4.94 6.44
C ARG A 50 -4.31 -6.09 6.22
N ASN A 51 -4.74 -6.32 4.99
CA ASN A 51 -5.68 -7.38 4.63
C ASN A 51 -5.11 -8.78 4.96
N THR A 52 -3.81 -8.99 4.73
CA THR A 52 -3.12 -10.23 5.08
C THR A 52 -3.12 -10.42 6.59
N LEU A 53 -2.72 -9.42 7.37
CA LEU A 53 -2.75 -9.49 8.83
C LEU A 53 -4.15 -9.79 9.36
N GLU A 54 -5.18 -9.11 8.84
CA GLU A 54 -6.59 -9.36 9.19
C GLU A 54 -7.00 -10.81 8.86
N THR A 55 -6.67 -11.32 7.68
CA THR A 55 -6.93 -12.72 7.26
C THR A 55 -6.32 -13.73 8.22
N PHE A 56 -5.10 -13.46 8.72
CA PHE A 56 -4.40 -14.33 9.67
C PHE A 56 -4.75 -14.04 11.14
N GLY A 57 -5.81 -13.26 11.40
CA GLY A 57 -6.27 -12.93 12.75
C GLY A 57 -5.27 -12.11 13.58
N GLN A 58 -4.32 -11.44 12.92
CA GLN A 58 -3.36 -10.56 13.56
C GLN A 58 -3.93 -9.15 13.71
N ASP A 59 -3.68 -8.50 14.85
CA ASP A 59 -4.07 -7.10 15.05
C ASP A 59 -3.13 -6.18 14.27
N PHE A 60 -3.58 -5.68 13.11
CA PHE A 60 -2.82 -4.74 12.28
C PHE A 60 -2.45 -3.45 13.03
N ARG A 61 -3.19 -3.06 14.06
CA ARG A 61 -2.90 -1.86 14.87
C ARG A 61 -1.62 -2.04 15.68
N ALA A 62 -1.28 -3.27 16.06
CA ALA A 62 -0.02 -3.58 16.73
C ALA A 62 1.21 -3.26 15.85
N TYR A 63 1.02 -3.18 14.53
CA TYR A 63 2.06 -2.88 13.55
C TYR A 63 2.02 -1.41 13.08
N GLY A 64 1.12 -0.58 13.62
CA GLY A 64 0.96 0.83 13.22
C GLY A 64 0.21 1.02 11.90
N LEU A 65 -0.64 0.07 11.51
CA LEU A 65 -1.55 0.17 10.36
C LEU A 65 -2.95 0.66 10.76
N ASP A 66 -3.09 1.35 11.89
CA ASP A 66 -4.31 2.01 12.34
C ASP A 66 -4.56 3.36 11.62
N VAL A 67 -4.20 3.41 10.35
CA VAL A 67 -4.28 4.61 9.50
C VAL A 67 -5.37 4.41 8.47
N ASP A 68 -6.14 5.46 8.19
CA ASP A 68 -7.05 5.47 7.06
C ASP A 68 -6.25 5.66 5.76
N LEU A 69 -5.75 4.54 5.22
CA LEU A 69 -4.96 4.51 3.99
C LEU A 69 -5.74 5.06 2.79
N GLU A 70 -7.07 4.93 2.80
CA GLU A 70 -7.92 5.41 1.73
C GLU A 70 -8.14 6.92 1.84
N GLU A 71 -8.35 7.46 3.04
CA GLU A 71 -8.38 8.91 3.27
C GLU A 71 -7.04 9.57 2.92
N GLU A 72 -5.93 8.97 3.35
CA GLU A 72 -4.57 9.45 3.04
C GLU A 72 -4.33 9.51 1.52
N LEU A 73 -4.82 8.52 0.76
CA LEU A 73 -4.77 8.50 -0.70
C LEU A 73 -5.75 9.50 -1.36
N LEU A 74 -6.98 9.62 -0.82
CA LEU A 74 -8.05 10.45 -1.40
C LEU A 74 -7.89 11.95 -1.13
N SER A 75 -7.24 12.33 -0.03
CA SER A 75 -6.87 13.73 0.27
C SER A 75 -6.18 14.42 -0.93
N LEU A 76 -5.54 13.62 -1.79
CA LEU A 76 -4.83 14.05 -2.99
C LEU A 76 -5.68 14.23 -4.25
N ARG A 77 -6.85 13.58 -4.33
CA ARG A 77 -7.83 13.75 -5.42
C ARG A 77 -8.57 15.07 -5.31
N ARG A 78 -8.79 15.55 -4.07
CA ARG A 78 -9.39 16.86 -3.81
C ARG A 78 -8.44 18.03 -4.15
N ALA A 79 -7.12 17.81 -4.07
CA ALA A 79 -6.10 18.83 -4.32
C ALA A 79 -5.62 18.98 -5.78
N GLY A 80 -6.00 18.09 -6.71
CA GLY A 80 -5.43 18.08 -8.07
C GLY A 80 -6.43 17.71 -9.16
N ARG A 81 -7.15 18.70 -9.68
CA ARG A 81 -7.81 18.58 -11.00
C ARG A 81 -6.77 18.85 -12.11
N ARG A 82 -6.76 17.94 -13.10
CA ARG A 82 -6.14 17.99 -14.45
C ARG A 82 -4.72 17.42 -14.59
N GLY A 83 -4.64 16.24 -15.21
CA GLY A 83 -3.45 15.63 -15.83
C GLY A 83 -3.86 14.43 -16.69
N PRO A 84 -3.12 14.05 -17.75
CA PRO A 84 -3.57 13.11 -18.77
C PRO A 84 -3.71 11.70 -18.20
N ARG A 85 -4.79 11.02 -18.62
CA ARG A 85 -5.11 9.64 -18.25
C ARG A 85 -4.24 8.68 -19.07
N ARG A 86 -3.01 8.40 -18.67
CA ARG A 86 -2.54 7.02 -18.78
C ARG A 86 -3.40 6.22 -17.80
N SER A 87 -4.07 5.20 -18.30
CA SER A 87 -5.08 4.45 -17.57
C SER A 87 -4.46 3.92 -16.27
N ILE A 88 -4.80 4.59 -15.15
CA ILE A 88 -4.48 4.20 -13.76
C ILE A 88 -4.91 2.75 -13.47
N ARG A 89 -5.82 2.21 -14.30
CA ARG A 89 -6.27 0.82 -14.31
C ARG A 89 -5.16 -0.18 -14.62
N ASP A 90 -4.14 0.21 -15.38
CA ASP A 90 -3.14 -0.72 -15.92
C ASP A 90 -2.08 -1.08 -14.86
N VAL A 91 -1.64 -0.10 -14.06
CA VAL A 91 -0.69 -0.34 -12.95
C VAL A 91 -1.38 -1.03 -11.77
N ALA A 92 -2.62 -0.63 -11.45
CA ALA A 92 -3.41 -1.30 -10.42
C ALA A 92 -3.83 -2.72 -10.84
N GLY A 93 -4.05 -2.96 -12.14
CA GLY A 93 -4.32 -4.28 -12.71
C GLY A 93 -3.11 -5.20 -12.58
N ALA A 94 -1.95 -4.76 -13.04
CA ALA A 94 -0.70 -5.52 -12.93
C ALA A 94 -0.35 -5.85 -11.46
N TRP A 95 -0.63 -4.93 -10.53
CA TRP A 95 -0.41 -5.19 -9.11
C TRP A 95 -1.42 -6.17 -8.50
N LYS A 96 -2.69 -6.13 -8.92
CA LYS A 96 -3.70 -7.11 -8.49
C LYS A 96 -3.38 -8.52 -9.00
N GLU A 97 -2.89 -8.64 -10.21
CA GLU A 97 -2.44 -9.91 -10.78
C GLU A 97 -1.28 -10.48 -9.95
N HIS A 98 -0.30 -9.64 -9.61
CA HIS A 98 0.82 -10.04 -8.76
C HIS A 98 0.40 -10.36 -7.31
N GLU A 99 -0.55 -9.61 -6.73
CA GLU A 99 -1.11 -9.94 -5.40
C GLU A 99 -1.80 -11.31 -5.40
N GLN A 100 -2.52 -11.65 -6.48
CA GLN A 100 -3.15 -12.95 -6.61
C GLN A 100 -2.10 -14.06 -6.71
N GLU A 101 -1.05 -13.87 -7.49
CA GLU A 101 0.08 -14.80 -7.61
C GLU A 101 0.72 -15.10 -6.25
N VAL A 102 1.10 -14.06 -5.50
CA VAL A 102 1.70 -14.20 -4.16
C VAL A 102 0.73 -14.91 -3.18
N ARG A 103 -0.57 -14.65 -3.28
CA ARG A 103 -1.57 -15.35 -2.46
C ARG A 103 -1.63 -16.83 -2.76
N GLU A 104 -1.58 -17.24 -4.02
CA GLU A 104 -1.58 -18.65 -4.40
C GLU A 104 -0.29 -19.34 -3.93
N GLU A 105 0.88 -18.72 -4.10
CA GLU A 105 2.14 -19.28 -3.56
C GLU A 105 2.08 -19.46 -2.04
N LEU A 106 1.53 -18.49 -1.32
CA LEU A 106 1.37 -18.60 0.13
C LEU A 106 0.39 -19.71 0.54
N LYS A 107 -0.66 -19.95 -0.24
CA LYS A 107 -1.58 -21.09 -0.01
C LYS A 107 -0.84 -22.42 -0.17
N GLU A 108 -0.01 -22.56 -1.20
CA GLU A 108 0.78 -23.77 -1.44
C GLU A 108 1.78 -24.02 -0.31
N ILE A 109 2.52 -22.98 0.12
CA ILE A 109 3.52 -23.07 1.19
C ILE A 109 2.87 -23.41 2.53
N LEU A 110 1.69 -22.85 2.82
CA LEU A 110 1.01 -23.00 4.11
C LEU A 110 0.02 -24.18 4.15
N GLY A 111 -0.23 -24.84 3.02
CA GLY A 111 -1.09 -26.02 2.92
C GLY A 111 -2.54 -25.77 3.36
N ARG A 112 -3.08 -24.55 3.17
CA ARG A 112 -4.46 -24.21 3.56
C ARG A 112 -5.24 -23.59 2.41
N GLU A 113 -6.40 -24.17 2.12
CA GLU A 113 -7.44 -23.55 1.28
C GLU A 113 -8.19 -22.50 2.11
N TRP A 114 -8.34 -21.29 1.56
CA TRP A 114 -9.16 -20.20 2.07
C TRP A 114 -9.95 -19.58 0.92
#